data_AF-A0A1F6I557-F1
#
_entry.id   AF-A0A1F6I557-F1
#
_cell.length_a   1.000
_cell.length_b   1.000
_cell.length_c   1.000
_cell.angle_alpha   90.00
_cell.angle_beta   90.00
_cell.angle_gamma   90.00
#
_symmetry.space_group_name_H-M   'P 1'
#
loop_
_entity.id
_entity.type
_entity.pdbx_description
1 polymer ?
#
loop_
_entity_poly.entity_id
_entity_poly.type
_entity_poly.pdbx_seq_one_letter_code
_entity_poly.pdbx_strand_id
1 'polypeptide(L)'
;MKWINGLYVLFLGIILSITTGFGVAAFYPQPVRPDSSLTYRDTVPQSCYSTPQAQSSLDCQNLIQQRRVVQQQYESDLQTYQNKNSGYTRTAIFFGIAIGAIYAIIGLGLIKKSKLVATGLLLAGILTAILTRMLIGLASLGASVTGTSSANLIVYMEFGILLILSVVVIMVGLYSLKEVESITPTSPQPTQRTLT
;
A
#
# COMPACT_ATOMS: atom_id res chain seq x y z
N MET A 1 -9.17 5.26 -30.93
CA MET A 1 -9.98 4.77 -29.79
C MET A 1 -9.29 3.70 -28.94
N LYS A 2 -8.60 2.68 -29.50
CA LYS A 2 -7.97 1.60 -28.71
C LYS A 2 -6.99 2.07 -27.63
N TRP A 3 -6.19 3.10 -27.89
CA TRP A 3 -5.22 3.64 -26.93
C TRP A 3 -5.87 4.34 -25.73
N ILE A 4 -6.94 5.11 -25.95
CA ILE A 4 -7.73 5.77 -24.89
C ILE A 4 -8.36 4.73 -23.96
N ASN A 5 -8.88 3.64 -24.52
CA ASN A 5 -9.44 2.53 -23.74
C ASN A 5 -8.37 1.84 -22.88
N GLY A 6 -7.18 1.63 -23.43
CA GLY A 6 -6.04 1.08 -22.68
C GLY A 6 -5.58 2.00 -21.56
N LEU A 7 -5.51 3.31 -21.82
CA LEU A 7 -5.14 4.31 -20.82
C LEU A 7 -6.17 4.38 -19.69
N TYR A 8 -7.47 4.32 -20.02
CA TYR A 8 -8.54 4.24 -19.03
C TYR A 8 -8.41 3.00 -18.14
N VAL A 9 -8.19 1.82 -18.73
CA VAL A 9 -8.02 0.56 -17.98
C VAL A 9 -6.82 0.65 -17.04
N LEU A 10 -5.69 1.18 -17.52
CA LEU A 10 -4.48 1.37 -16.72
C LEU A 10 -4.75 2.34 -15.57
N PHE A 11 -5.38 3.49 -15.86
CA PHE A 11 -5.71 4.49 -14.86
C PHE A 11 -6.67 3.95 -13.80
N LEU A 12 -7.72 3.24 -14.20
CA LEU A 12 -8.67 2.59 -13.29
C LEU A 12 -7.97 1.54 -12.40
N GLY A 13 -7.07 0.74 -12.99
CA GLY A 13 -6.28 -0.23 -12.25
C GLY A 13 -5.40 0.42 -11.17
N ILE A 14 -4.67 1.46 -11.56
CA ILE A 14 -3.77 2.20 -10.65
C ILE A 14 -4.57 2.86 -9.54
N ILE A 15 -5.62 3.61 -9.86
CA ILE A 15 -6.34 4.39 -8.85
C ILE A 15 -7.00 3.48 -7.80
N LEU A 16 -7.65 2.40 -8.22
CA LEU A 16 -8.25 1.45 -7.29
C LEU A 16 -7.21 0.76 -6.41
N SER A 17 -6.04 0.46 -6.97
CA SER A 17 -4.94 -0.13 -6.20
C SER A 17 -4.42 0.85 -5.14
N ILE A 18 -4.18 2.11 -5.51
CA ILE A 18 -3.75 3.17 -4.58
C ILE A 18 -4.81 3.37 -3.50
N THR A 19 -6.08 3.53 -3.86
CA THR A 19 -7.21 3.64 -2.92
C THR A 19 -7.21 2.49 -1.92
N THR A 20 -6.93 1.27 -2.38
CA THR A 20 -6.86 0.09 -1.50
C THR A 20 -5.68 0.16 -0.54
N GLY A 21 -4.48 0.46 -1.04
CA GLY A 21 -3.29 0.58 -0.19
C GLY A 21 -3.42 1.67 0.87
N PHE A 22 -3.98 2.83 0.50
CA PHE A 22 -4.27 3.92 1.42
C PHE A 22 -5.40 3.55 2.39
N GLY A 23 -6.43 2.84 1.94
CA GLY A 23 -7.49 2.32 2.81
C GLY A 23 -6.94 1.36 3.87
N VAL A 24 -6.09 0.42 3.48
CA VAL A 24 -5.45 -0.49 4.46
C VAL A 24 -4.57 0.30 5.42
N ALA A 25 -3.80 1.29 4.96
CA ALA A 25 -3.01 2.13 5.85
C ALA A 25 -3.87 2.97 6.82
N ALA A 26 -5.06 3.42 6.40
CA ALA A 26 -6.00 4.19 7.20
C ALA A 26 -6.68 3.35 8.31
N PHE A 27 -7.08 2.13 7.99
CA PHE A 27 -7.82 1.25 8.91
C PHE A 27 -6.91 0.26 9.66
N TYR A 28 -5.69 0.05 9.19
CA TYR A 28 -4.70 -0.85 9.79
C TYR A 28 -3.35 -0.12 9.86
N PRO A 29 -3.12 0.73 10.86
CA PRO A 29 -1.92 1.56 10.97
C PRO A 29 -0.68 0.73 11.31
N GLN A 30 0.46 1.15 10.76
CA GLN A 30 1.74 0.47 10.95
C GLN A 30 2.24 0.66 12.38
N PRO A 31 2.95 -0.33 12.96
CA PRO A 31 3.63 -0.12 14.24
C PRO A 31 4.66 1.00 14.10
N VAL A 32 4.82 1.80 15.14
CA VAL A 32 5.79 2.91 15.18
C VAL A 32 7.17 2.34 15.54
N ARG A 33 8.20 2.69 14.75
CA ARG A 33 9.58 2.32 15.04
C ARG A 33 10.06 3.06 16.29
N PRO A 34 10.73 2.40 17.26
CA PRO A 34 11.33 3.09 18.39
C PRO A 34 12.35 4.12 17.92
N ASP A 35 12.36 5.29 18.57
CA ASP A 35 13.22 6.42 18.20
C ASP A 35 14.67 6.15 18.62
N SER A 36 15.58 6.16 17.65
CA SER A 36 17.02 6.03 17.86
C SER A 36 17.67 7.25 18.52
N SER A 37 16.96 8.39 18.62
CA SER A 37 17.46 9.61 19.26
C SER A 37 17.71 9.42 20.76
N LEU A 38 16.99 8.51 21.41
CA LEU A 38 17.19 8.14 22.82
C LEU A 38 18.59 7.51 23.03
N THR A 39 19.09 6.75 22.07
CA THR A 39 20.44 6.14 22.12
C THR A 39 21.56 7.18 21.94
N TYR A 40 21.26 8.34 21.34
CA TYR A 40 22.25 9.37 21.02
C TYR A 40 22.29 10.53 22.03
N ARG A 41 21.18 10.81 22.74
CA ARG A 41 21.13 11.86 23.78
C ARG A 41 22.07 11.59 24.96
N ASP A 42 22.29 10.33 25.30
CA ASP A 42 23.20 9.93 26.38
C ASP A 42 24.56 9.49 25.81
N THR A 43 25.27 10.43 25.19
CA THR A 43 26.64 10.19 24.72
C THR A 43 27.60 10.26 25.91
N VAL A 44 28.13 9.10 26.29
CA VAL A 44 29.23 9.02 27.27
C VAL A 44 30.43 9.78 26.70
N PRO A 45 30.99 10.77 27.43
CA PRO A 45 32.14 11.54 26.97
C PRO A 45 33.30 10.63 26.59
N GLN A 46 34.00 10.95 25.49
CA GLN A 46 35.14 10.14 25.04
C GLN A 46 36.26 10.04 26.10
N SER A 47 36.35 11.03 26.99
CA SER A 47 37.23 11.05 28.16
C SER A 47 37.03 9.86 29.09
N CYS A 48 35.81 9.31 29.18
CA CYS A 48 35.51 8.11 29.97
C CYS A 48 36.09 6.82 29.36
N TYR A 49 36.52 6.85 28.10
CA TYR A 49 37.15 5.73 27.40
C TYR A 49 38.66 5.93 27.17
N SER A 50 39.22 7.10 27.52
CA SER A 50 40.61 7.45 27.24
C SER A 50 41.64 6.65 28.04
N THR A 51 41.34 6.30 29.29
CA THR A 51 42.23 5.53 30.16
C THR A 51 41.46 4.57 31.08
N PRO A 52 42.05 3.45 31.53
CA PRO A 52 41.43 2.54 32.49
C PRO A 52 41.06 3.21 33.84
N GLN A 53 41.83 4.22 34.27
CA GLN A 53 41.53 5.01 35.47
C GLN A 53 40.32 5.94 35.28
N ALA A 54 40.14 6.53 34.10
CA ALA A 54 38.99 7.37 33.81
C ALA A 54 37.68 6.56 33.77
N GLN A 55 37.75 5.34 33.23
CA GLN A 55 36.61 4.42 33.16
C GLN A 55 36.16 3.90 34.53
N SER A 56 37.07 3.87 35.50
CA SER A 56 36.80 3.44 36.89
C SER A 56 36.35 4.58 37.80
N SER A 57 36.32 5.82 37.31
CA SER A 57 35.71 6.93 38.05
C SER A 57 34.20 6.70 38.23
N LEU A 58 33.69 7.05 39.41
CA LEU A 58 32.28 6.85 39.78
C LEU A 58 31.32 7.51 38.77
N ASP A 59 31.69 8.71 38.29
CA ASP A 59 30.91 9.47 37.31
C ASP A 59 30.86 8.76 35.94
N CYS A 60 32.00 8.29 35.43
CA CYS A 60 32.02 7.55 34.16
C CYS A 60 31.34 6.17 34.28
N GLN A 61 31.45 5.48 35.42
CA GLN A 61 30.73 4.21 35.63
C GLN A 61 29.21 4.41 35.59
N ASN A 62 28.69 5.45 36.24
CA ASN A 62 27.26 5.76 36.25
C ASN A 62 26.75 6.08 34.83
N LEU A 63 27.48 6.89 34.06
CA LEU A 63 27.13 7.23 32.68
C LEU A 63 27.17 6.02 31.74
N ILE A 64 28.21 5.18 31.87
CA ILE A 64 28.32 3.93 31.08
C ILE A 64 27.19 2.96 31.44
N GLN A 65 26.85 2.85 32.72
CA GLN A 65 25.76 1.97 33.17
C GLN A 65 24.40 2.47 32.70
N GLN A 66 24.14 3.78 32.81
CA GLN A 66 22.91 4.39 32.30
C GLN A 66 22.76 4.16 30.79
N ARG A 67 23.84 4.35 30.02
CA ARG A 67 23.85 4.06 28.58
C ARG A 67 23.54 2.60 28.27
N ARG A 68 24.10 1.65 29.04
CA ARG A 68 23.81 0.21 28.87
C ARG A 68 22.33 -0.09 29.09
N VAL A 69 21.72 0.51 30.12
CA VAL A 69 20.28 0.32 30.41
C VAL A 69 19.42 0.88 29.28
N VAL A 70 19.70 2.09 28.80
CA VAL A 70 18.97 2.71 27.67
C VAL A 70 19.14 1.89 26.39
N GLN A 71 20.35 1.39 26.11
CA GLN A 71 20.61 0.56 24.96
C GLN A 71 19.88 -0.79 25.04
N GLN A 72 19.86 -1.43 26.20
CA GLN A 72 19.10 -2.67 26.43
C GLN A 72 17.59 -2.45 26.26
N GLN A 73 17.06 -1.33 26.75
CA GLN A 73 15.64 -0.96 26.54
C GLN A 73 15.35 -0.76 25.06
N TYR A 74 16.17 0.00 24.34
CA TYR A 74 16.01 0.21 22.91
C TYR A 74 16.10 -1.10 22.11
N GLU A 75 17.03 -2.00 22.45
CA GLU A 75 17.13 -3.32 21.82
C GLU A 75 15.88 -4.18 22.08
N SER A 76 15.35 -4.16 23.30
CA SER A 76 14.10 -4.85 23.66
C SER A 76 12.89 -4.28 22.92
N ASP A 77 12.78 -2.96 22.85
CA ASP A 77 11.72 -2.28 22.11
C ASP A 77 11.83 -2.54 20.61
N LEU A 78 13.06 -2.62 20.08
CA LEU A 78 13.31 -2.94 18.68
C LEU A 78 12.91 -4.38 18.36
N GLN A 79 13.22 -5.34 19.23
CA GLN A 79 12.77 -6.73 19.08
C GLN A 79 11.23 -6.82 19.11
N THR A 80 10.61 -6.11 20.05
CA THR A 80 9.14 -6.03 20.16
C THR A 80 8.53 -5.41 18.90
N TYR A 81 9.11 -4.33 18.39
CA TYR A 81 8.72 -3.70 17.13
C TYR A 81 8.85 -4.66 15.94
N GLN A 82 9.96 -5.38 15.82
CA GLN A 82 10.17 -6.34 14.72
C GLN A 82 9.13 -7.46 14.73
N ASN A 83 8.82 -8.00 15.92
CA ASN A 83 7.78 -9.02 16.07
C ASN A 83 6.40 -8.48 15.68
N LYS A 84 6.04 -7.28 16.14
CA LYS A 84 4.78 -6.63 15.77
C LYS A 84 4.71 -6.31 14.27
N ASN A 85 5.80 -5.83 13.70
CA ASN A 85 5.89 -5.48 12.27
C ASN A 85 5.81 -6.72 11.37
N SER A 86 6.41 -7.84 11.78
CA SER A 86 6.27 -9.12 11.07
C SER A 86 4.81 -9.57 11.01
N GLY A 87 4.09 -9.51 12.14
CA GLY A 87 2.65 -9.80 12.18
C GLY A 87 1.84 -8.83 11.32
N TYR A 88 2.09 -7.53 11.47
CA TYR A 88 1.45 -6.47 10.69
C TYR A 88 1.56 -6.71 9.18
N THR A 89 2.79 -6.94 8.68
CA THR A 89 3.03 -7.07 7.24
C THR A 89 2.35 -8.29 6.64
N ARG A 90 2.26 -9.41 7.38
CA ARG A 90 1.51 -10.60 6.92
C ARG A 90 0.04 -10.28 6.76
N THR A 91 -0.59 -9.71 7.79
CA THR A 91 -2.02 -9.38 7.77
C THR A 91 -2.35 -8.34 6.70
N ALA A 92 -1.49 -7.33 6.53
CA ALA A 92 -1.64 -6.31 5.48
C ALA A 92 -1.65 -6.92 4.07
N ILE A 93 -0.78 -7.89 3.79
CA ILE A 93 -0.75 -8.60 2.50
C ILE A 93 -2.03 -9.43 2.32
N PHE A 94 -2.51 -10.11 3.37
CA PHE A 94 -3.78 -10.84 3.30
C PHE A 94 -4.95 -9.93 2.93
N PHE A 95 -5.03 -8.72 3.49
CA PHE A 95 -6.04 -7.74 3.09
C PHE A 95 -5.92 -7.34 1.63
N GLY A 96 -4.69 -7.09 1.15
CA GLY A 96 -4.44 -6.78 -0.27
C GLY A 96 -4.94 -7.89 -1.21
N ILE A 97 -4.66 -9.14 -0.88
CA ILE A 97 -5.10 -10.31 -1.66
C ILE A 97 -6.63 -10.44 -1.59
N ALA A 98 -7.23 -10.29 -0.42
CA ALA A 98 -8.68 -10.40 -0.24
C ALA A 98 -9.43 -9.33 -1.04
N ILE A 99 -8.99 -8.07 -0.96
CA ILE A 99 -9.60 -6.97 -1.72
C ILE A 99 -9.33 -7.14 -3.22
N GLY A 100 -8.13 -7.60 -3.60
CA GLY A 100 -7.83 -7.92 -5.00
C GLY A 100 -8.73 -9.02 -5.57
N ALA A 101 -9.05 -10.05 -4.79
CA ALA A 101 -10.00 -11.08 -5.16
C ALA A 101 -11.43 -10.52 -5.33
N ILE A 102 -11.85 -9.59 -4.47
CA ILE A 102 -13.13 -8.90 -4.61
C ILE A 102 -13.19 -8.12 -5.93
N TYR A 103 -12.13 -7.38 -6.28
CA TYR A 103 -12.07 -6.70 -7.58
C TYR A 103 -12.16 -7.66 -8.76
N ALA A 104 -11.50 -8.81 -8.67
CA ALA A 104 -11.60 -9.82 -9.72
C ALA A 104 -13.03 -10.39 -9.87
N ILE A 105 -13.71 -10.68 -8.76
CA ILE A 105 -15.09 -11.17 -8.75
C ILE A 105 -16.04 -10.14 -9.36
N ILE A 106 -15.94 -8.88 -8.94
CA ILE A 106 -16.77 -7.78 -9.46
C ILE A 106 -16.46 -7.55 -10.95
N GLY A 107 -15.18 -7.60 -11.33
CA GLY A 107 -14.75 -7.48 -12.73
C GLY A 107 -15.32 -8.57 -13.62
N LEU A 108 -15.27 -9.83 -13.19
CA LEU A 108 -15.90 -10.95 -13.91
C LEU A 108 -17.41 -10.79 -14.04
N GLY A 109 -18.09 -10.32 -12.99
CA GLY A 109 -19.52 -10.02 -13.03
C GLY A 109 -19.90 -8.92 -14.04
N LEU A 110 -19.01 -7.95 -14.26
CA LEU A 110 -19.23 -6.82 -15.15
C LEU A 110 -18.81 -7.07 -16.61
N ILE A 111 -18.17 -8.21 -16.92
CA ILE A 111 -17.58 -8.46 -18.25
C ILE A 111 -18.59 -8.39 -19.40
N LYS A 112 -19.87 -8.73 -19.14
CA LYS A 112 -20.95 -8.67 -20.12
C LYS A 112 -21.57 -7.28 -20.27
N LYS A 113 -21.40 -6.40 -19.27
CA LYS A 113 -21.99 -5.06 -19.25
C LYS A 113 -21.02 -3.97 -19.69
N SER A 114 -19.75 -4.09 -19.29
CA SER A 114 -18.68 -3.18 -19.66
C SER A 114 -17.36 -3.94 -19.58
N LYS A 115 -16.85 -4.40 -20.72
CA LYS A 115 -15.56 -5.07 -20.86
C LYS A 115 -14.43 -4.14 -20.44
N LEU A 116 -14.55 -2.83 -20.73
CA LEU A 116 -13.61 -1.80 -20.28
C LEU A 116 -13.46 -1.76 -18.75
N VAL A 117 -14.57 -1.59 -18.03
CA VAL A 117 -14.55 -1.51 -16.56
C VAL A 117 -14.12 -2.85 -15.95
N ALA A 118 -14.60 -3.97 -16.51
CA ALA A 118 -14.20 -5.31 -16.09
C ALA A 118 -12.68 -5.53 -16.21
N THR A 119 -12.08 -5.13 -17.33
CA THR A 119 -10.63 -5.28 -17.55
C THR A 119 -9.83 -4.41 -16.56
N GLY A 120 -10.30 -3.19 -16.28
CA GLY A 120 -9.66 -2.32 -15.28
C GLY A 120 -9.78 -2.84 -13.84
N LEU A 121 -10.92 -3.44 -13.47
CA LEU A 121 -11.12 -4.12 -12.18
C LEU A 121 -10.21 -5.35 -12.04
N LEU A 122 -10.07 -6.16 -13.08
CA LEU A 122 -9.15 -7.30 -13.08
C LEU A 122 -7.70 -6.83 -12.93
N LEU A 123 -7.31 -5.76 -13.65
CA LEU A 123 -6.00 -5.15 -13.49
C LEU A 123 -5.80 -4.59 -12.08
N ALA A 124 -6.79 -3.93 -11.50
CA ALA A 124 -6.77 -3.47 -10.11
C ALA A 124 -6.57 -4.64 -9.14
N GLY A 125 -7.23 -5.77 -9.37
CA GLY A 125 -7.07 -6.97 -8.55
C GLY A 125 -5.61 -7.47 -8.52
N ILE A 126 -4.99 -7.57 -9.69
CA ILE A 126 -3.59 -8.00 -9.83
C ILE A 126 -2.63 -6.97 -9.20
N LEU A 127 -2.81 -5.70 -9.55
CA LEU A 127 -1.97 -4.62 -9.04
C LEU A 127 -2.08 -4.49 -7.52
N THR A 128 -3.29 -4.61 -6.96
CA THR A 128 -3.49 -4.62 -5.52
C THR A 128 -2.75 -5.79 -4.89
N ALA A 129 -2.91 -7.02 -5.39
CA ALA A 129 -2.23 -8.19 -4.82
C ALA A 129 -0.69 -8.04 -4.78
N ILE A 130 -0.10 -7.43 -5.81
CA ILE A 130 1.37 -7.27 -5.92
C ILE A 130 1.86 -6.04 -5.16
N LEU A 131 1.19 -4.90 -5.32
CA LEU A 131 1.68 -3.59 -4.88
C LEU A 131 1.17 -3.16 -3.49
N THR A 132 0.25 -3.90 -2.86
CA THR A 132 -0.32 -3.52 -1.55
C THR A 132 0.75 -3.14 -0.52
N ARG A 133 1.83 -3.94 -0.40
CA ARG A 133 2.92 -3.64 0.53
C ARG A 133 3.61 -2.31 0.25
N MET A 134 3.86 -2.01 -1.02
CA MET A 134 4.49 -0.76 -1.45
C MET A 134 3.54 0.43 -1.21
N LEU A 135 2.25 0.28 -1.52
CA LEU A 135 1.26 1.34 -1.41
C LEU A 135 0.96 1.70 0.04
N ILE A 136 0.91 0.70 0.94
CA ILE A 136 0.80 0.93 2.39
C ILE A 136 2.02 1.70 2.90
N GLY A 137 3.23 1.32 2.45
CA GLY A 137 4.45 2.06 2.73
C GLY A 137 4.34 3.52 2.29
N LEU A 138 3.93 3.76 1.04
CA LEU A 138 3.79 5.10 0.48
C LEU A 138 2.80 5.98 1.25
N ALA A 139 1.66 5.42 1.67
CA ALA A 139 0.67 6.14 2.50
C ALA A 139 1.26 6.57 3.85
N SER A 140 2.13 5.75 4.45
CA SER A 140 2.82 6.07 5.70
C SER A 140 3.80 7.23 5.56
N LEU A 141 4.49 7.34 4.43
CA LEU A 141 5.42 8.44 4.18
C LEU A 141 4.66 9.78 4.15
N GLY A 142 3.49 9.83 3.50
CA GLY A 142 2.63 11.01 3.49
C GLY A 142 2.16 11.44 4.88
N ALA A 143 1.84 10.48 5.76
CA ALA A 143 1.48 10.76 7.15
C ALA A 143 2.67 11.27 7.99
N SER A 144 3.86 10.71 7.76
CA SER A 144 5.07 10.96 8.57
C SER A 144 5.63 12.39 8.47
N VAL A 145 5.29 13.14 7.41
CA VAL A 145 5.74 14.54 7.25
C VAL A 145 4.95 15.55 8.11
N THR A 146 3.89 15.12 8.82
CA THR A 146 3.00 16.03 9.56
C THR A 146 3.05 15.93 11.10
N GLY A 147 3.85 14.99 11.64
CA GLY A 147 4.40 15.05 13.01
C GLY A 147 3.46 15.25 14.20
N THR A 148 2.14 15.13 14.06
CA THR A 148 1.15 15.40 15.13
C THR A 148 -0.07 14.49 15.00
N SER A 149 -0.94 14.41 16.01
CA SER A 149 -2.21 13.66 16.00
C SER A 149 -3.12 13.92 14.78
N SER A 150 -2.83 14.97 14.01
CA SER A 150 -3.40 15.33 12.71
C SER A 150 -3.06 14.34 11.58
N ALA A 151 -2.00 13.54 11.71
CA ALA A 151 -1.53 12.61 10.67
C ALA A 151 -2.58 11.53 10.33
N ASN A 152 -3.36 11.08 11.33
CA ASN A 152 -4.44 10.13 11.10
C ASN A 152 -5.58 10.74 10.27
N LEU A 153 -5.92 12.01 10.51
CA LEU A 153 -6.99 12.70 9.78
C LEU A 153 -6.62 12.91 8.31
N ILE A 154 -5.35 13.19 8.03
CA ILE A 154 -4.85 13.35 6.66
C ILE A 154 -4.98 12.04 5.87
N VAL A 155 -4.59 10.91 6.45
CA VAL A 155 -4.70 9.60 5.78
C VAL A 155 -6.17 9.25 5.47
N TYR A 156 -7.11 9.55 6.38
CA TYR A 156 -8.54 9.36 6.12
C TYR A 156 -9.06 10.28 5.02
N MET A 157 -8.61 11.54 4.98
CA MET A 157 -8.99 12.50 3.94
C MET A 157 -8.46 12.07 2.57
N GLU A 158 -7.19 11.66 2.48
CA GLU A 158 -6.59 11.14 1.24
C GLU A 158 -7.34 9.91 0.74
N PHE A 159 -7.63 8.96 1.64
CA PHE A 159 -8.45 7.79 1.31
C PHE A 159 -9.85 8.19 0.80
N GLY A 160 -10.52 9.14 1.46
CA GLY A 160 -11.84 9.61 1.06
C GLY A 160 -11.85 10.24 -0.33
N ILE A 161 -10.86 11.09 -0.64
CA ILE A 161 -10.70 11.71 -1.97
C ILE A 161 -10.46 10.63 -3.04
N LEU A 162 -9.54 9.69 -2.78
CA LEU A 162 -9.21 8.60 -3.69
C LEU A 162 -10.41 7.68 -3.95
N LEU A 163 -11.23 7.42 -2.92
CA LEU A 163 -12.45 6.62 -3.02
C LEU A 163 -13.50 7.32 -3.90
N ILE A 164 -13.74 8.61 -3.68
CA ILE A 164 -14.65 9.39 -4.52
C ILE A 164 -14.18 9.39 -5.98
N LEU A 165 -12.88 9.64 -6.21
CA LEU A 165 -12.31 9.65 -7.55
C LEU A 165 -12.44 8.29 -8.22
N SER A 166 -12.20 7.20 -7.49
CA SER A 166 -12.39 5.83 -7.99
C SER A 166 -13.82 5.57 -8.45
N VAL A 167 -14.82 5.99 -7.66
CA VAL A 167 -16.24 5.86 -8.02
C VAL A 167 -16.56 6.67 -9.28
N VAL A 168 -16.08 7.92 -9.37
CA VAL A 168 -16.29 8.78 -10.55
C VAL A 168 -15.72 8.13 -11.80
N VAL A 169 -14.49 7.58 -11.75
CA VAL A 169 -13.85 6.92 -12.89
C VAL A 169 -14.65 5.70 -13.34
N ILE A 170 -15.11 4.86 -12.40
CA ILE A 170 -15.97 3.71 -12.70
C ILE A 170 -17.26 4.17 -13.38
N MET A 171 -17.92 5.20 -12.86
CA MET A 171 -19.16 5.75 -13.44
C MET A 171 -18.91 6.27 -14.87
N VAL A 172 -17.82 6.98 -15.11
CA VAL A 172 -17.44 7.43 -16.46
C VAL A 172 -17.26 6.24 -17.41
N GLY A 173 -16.61 5.16 -16.98
CA GLY A 173 -16.47 3.95 -17.81
C GLY A 173 -17.77 3.20 -18.05
N LEU A 174 -18.71 3.22 -17.09
CA LEU A 174 -20.01 2.57 -17.24
C LEU A 174 -20.96 3.36 -18.15
N TYR A 175 -20.95 4.69 -18.08
CA TYR A 175 -21.93 5.54 -18.76
C TYR A 175 -21.43 6.22 -20.04
N SER A 176 -20.17 6.67 -20.08
CA SER A 176 -19.65 7.46 -21.22
C SER A 176 -18.93 6.61 -22.26
N LEU A 177 -18.37 5.46 -21.89
CA LEU A 177 -17.64 4.59 -22.82
C LEU A 177 -18.55 3.45 -23.30
N LYS A 178 -19.49 3.75 -24.21
CA LYS A 178 -20.17 2.69 -24.98
C LYS A 178 -19.13 2.00 -25.85
N GLU A 179 -18.99 0.69 -25.65
CA GLU A 179 -18.18 -0.15 -26.55
C GLU A 179 -18.77 -0.05 -27.96
N VAL A 180 -17.95 0.40 -28.91
CA VAL A 180 -18.27 0.24 -30.32
C VAL A 180 -18.20 -1.26 -30.57
N GLU A 181 -19.36 -1.92 -30.51
CA GLU A 181 -19.53 -3.30 -30.92
C GLU A 181 -19.03 -3.37 -32.37
N SER A 182 -17.83 -3.92 -32.56
CA SER A 182 -17.32 -4.16 -33.91
C SER A 182 -18.27 -5.18 -34.52
N ILE A 183 -19.13 -4.72 -35.41
CA ILE A 183 -19.98 -5.53 -36.25
C ILE A 183 -19.05 -6.51 -36.96
N THR A 184 -18.99 -7.75 -36.48
CA THR A 184 -18.33 -8.83 -37.20
C THR A 184 -19.11 -9.00 -38.50
N PRO A 185 -18.53 -8.82 -39.70
CA PRO A 185 -19.24 -9.17 -40.91
C PRO A 185 -19.42 -10.69 -40.86
N THR A 186 -20.66 -11.13 -40.72
CA THR A 186 -21.06 -12.51 -40.92
C THR A 186 -20.60 -12.91 -42.32
N SER A 187 -19.54 -13.72 -42.38
CA SER A 187 -19.11 -14.38 -43.61
C SER A 187 -20.29 -15.20 -44.16
N PRO A 188 -20.66 -15.07 -45.44
CA PRO A 188 -21.72 -15.88 -46.02
C PRO A 188 -21.28 -17.36 -46.06
N GLN A 189 -22.17 -18.25 -45.58
CA GLN A 189 -21.97 -19.69 -45.68
C GLN A 189 -21.81 -20.13 -47.14
N PRO A 190 -20.90 -21.07 -47.46
CA PRO A 190 -20.82 -21.65 -48.79
C PRO A 190 -22.02 -22.58 -49.03
N THR A 191 -22.88 -22.19 -49.96
CA THR A 191 -23.98 -22.99 -50.49
C THR A 191 -23.46 -24.34 -50.98
N GLN A 192 -23.92 -25.44 -50.37
CA GLN A 192 -23.67 -26.79 -50.88
C GLN A 192 -24.31 -26.93 -52.26
N ARG A 193 -23.49 -27.15 -53.30
CA ARG A 193 -23.96 -27.67 -54.59
C ARG A 193 -24.25 -29.17 -54.42
N THR A 194 -25.53 -29.52 -54.38
CA THR A 194 -26.00 -30.87 -54.66
C THR A 194 -25.77 -31.16 -56.15
N LEU A 195 -24.95 -32.17 -56.44
CA LEU A 195 -24.85 -32.80 -57.75
C LEU A 195 -25.90 -33.93 -57.80
N THR A 196 -26.86 -33.79 -58.70
CA THR A 196 -27.70 -34.87 -59.24
C THR A 196 -27.67 -34.74 -60.74
#